data_AF-A0A924LDW9-F1
#
_entry.id   AF-A0A924LDW9-F1
#
_cell.length_a   1.000
_cell.length_b   1.000
_cell.length_c   1.000
_cell.angle_alpha   90.00
_cell.angle_beta   90.00
_cell.angle_gamma   90.00
#
_symmetry.space_group_name_H-M   'P 1'
#
loop_
_entity.id
_entity.type
_entity.pdbx_description
1 polymer ?
#
loop_
_entity_poly.entity_id
_entity_poly.type
_entity_poly.pdbx_seq_one_letter_code
_entity_poly.pdbx_strand_id
1 'polypeptide(L)' 'MIEVNIKDHVAWVTARKRELGITDQEPLALNDGSRRTLSKRALLQAIADNAPAQGREPKFKANFEPI' A
#
# COMPACT_ATOMS: atom_id res chain seq x y z
N MET A 1 19.15 -16.40 4.45
CA MET A 1 18.30 -16.13 3.28
C MET A 1 17.13 -17.09 3.36
N ILE A 2 15.89 -16.60 3.33
CA ILE A 2 14.71 -17.48 3.27
C ILE A 2 14.50 -17.78 1.79
N GLU A 3 14.62 -19.04 1.41
CA GLU A 3 14.32 -19.51 0.07
C GLU A 3 12.80 -19.52 -0.10
N VAL A 4 12.27 -18.60 -0.91
CA VAL A 4 10.83 -18.49 -1.14
C VAL A 4 10.49 -19.24 -2.42
N ASN A 5 9.86 -20.39 -2.28
CA ASN A 5 9.28 -21.13 -3.39
C ASN A 5 8.05 -20.37 -3.92
N ILE A 6 8.05 -20.08 -5.23
CA ILE A 6 6.96 -19.35 -5.90
C ILE A 6 5.61 -20.06 -5.69
N LYS A 7 5.59 -21.40 -5.63
CA LYS A 7 4.35 -22.17 -5.41
C LYS A 7 3.76 -21.92 -4.02
N ASP A 8 4.62 -21.92 -3.00
CA ASP A 8 4.19 -21.69 -1.61
C ASP A 8 3.71 -20.24 -1.42
N HIS A 9 4.37 -19.30 -2.10
CA HIS A 9 3.94 -17.91 -2.12
C HIS A 9 2.56 -17.72 -2.77
N VAL A 10 2.32 -18.36 -3.92
CA VAL A 10 1.01 -18.32 -4.60
C VAL A 10 -0.09 -18.93 -3.73
N ALA A 11 0.18 -20.06 -3.06
CA ALA A 11 -0.76 -20.70 -2.15
C ALA A 11 -1.13 -19.79 -0.97
N TRP A 12 -0.12 -19.16 -0.35
CA TRP A 12 -0.33 -18.21 0.75
C TRP A 12 -1.15 -17.00 0.33
N VAL A 13 -0.82 -16.37 -0.81
CA VAL A 13 -1.59 -15.22 -1.33
C VAL A 13 -3.04 -15.61 -1.61
N THR A 14 -3.27 -16.78 -2.19
CA THR A 14 -4.62 -17.27 -2.50
C THR A 14 -5.44 -17.51 -1.24
N ALA A 15 -4.86 -18.14 -0.21
CA ALA A 15 -5.52 -18.32 1.08
C ALA A 15 -5.88 -16.97 1.71
N ARG A 16 -4.93 -16.02 1.69
CA ARG A 16 -5.13 -14.70 2.28
C ARG A 16 -6.22 -13.89 1.57
N LYS A 17 -6.31 -13.98 0.24
CA LYS A 17 -7.38 -13.34 -0.54
C LYS A 17 -8.76 -13.88 -0.14
N ARG A 18 -8.87 -15.20 0.03
CA ARG A 18 -10.11 -15.86 0.46
C ARG A 18 -10.53 -15.42 1.86
N GLU A 19 -9.61 -15.36 2.82
CA GLU A 19 -9.89 -14.88 4.18
C GLU A 19 -10.43 -13.43 4.20
N LEU A 20 -9.97 -12.60 3.26
CA LEU A 20 -10.39 -11.20 3.13
C LEU A 20 -11.66 -11.03 2.29
N GLY A 21 -12.30 -12.11 1.83
CA GLY A 21 -13.49 -12.05 0.98
C GLY A 21 -13.24 -11.50 -0.42
N ILE A 22 -11.99 -11.51 -0.89
CA ILE A 22 -11.62 -11.07 -2.25
C ILE A 22 -11.90 -12.24 -3.20
N THR A 23 -13.06 -12.23 -3.86
CA THR A 23 -13.56 -13.39 -4.61
C THR A 23 -13.16 -13.44 -6.08
N ASP A 24 -12.75 -12.33 -6.72
CA ASP A 24 -12.49 -12.33 -8.17
C ASP A 24 -11.31 -11.44 -8.60
N GLN A 25 -10.94 -11.58 -9.88
CA GLN A 25 -9.86 -10.93 -10.64
C GLN A 25 -9.89 -9.39 -10.67
N GLU A 26 -10.31 -8.71 -9.60
CA GLU A 26 -10.03 -7.29 -9.50
C GLU A 26 -8.49 -7.13 -9.48
N PRO A 27 -7.90 -6.40 -10.45
CA PRO A 27 -6.51 -6.03 -10.31
C PRO A 27 -6.40 -5.34 -8.96
N LEU A 28 -5.54 -5.86 -8.08
CA LEU A 28 -5.18 -5.15 -6.86
C LEU A 28 -4.78 -3.75 -7.31
N ALA A 29 -5.65 -2.76 -7.07
CA ALA A 29 -5.41 -1.42 -7.53
C ALA A 29 -4.12 -0.97 -6.85
N LEU A 30 -3.04 -0.95 -7.64
CA LEU A 30 -1.68 -0.72 -7.17
C LEU A 30 -1.60 0.72 -6.68
N ASN A 31 -1.94 0.91 -5.41
CA ASN A 31 -1.79 2.16 -4.69
C ASN A 31 -2.29 3.40 -5.47
N ASP A 32 -3.48 3.30 -6.06
CA ASP A 32 -4.07 4.44 -6.75
C ASP A 32 -4.40 5.56 -5.74
N GLY A 33 -3.77 6.72 -5.94
CA GLY A 33 -3.95 7.89 -5.09
C GLY A 33 -5.36 8.48 -5.14
N SER A 34 -6.09 8.24 -6.24
CA SER A 34 -7.44 8.75 -6.47
C SER A 34 -8.46 8.19 -5.47
N ARG A 35 -8.23 6.96 -4.98
CA ARG A 35 -9.14 6.24 -4.07
C ARG A 35 -8.87 6.50 -2.59
N ARG A 36 -7.90 7.37 -2.25
CA ARG A 36 -7.58 7.69 -0.86
C ARG A 36 -8.67 8.58 -0.26
N THR A 37 -9.14 8.21 0.92
CA THR A 37 -10.02 9.08 1.72
C THR A 37 -9.31 10.40 2.05
N LEU A 38 -10.09 11.47 2.30
CA LEU A 38 -9.54 12.76 2.73
C LEU A 38 -8.66 12.62 3.98
N SER A 39 -9.10 11.81 4.96
CA SER A 39 -8.32 11.53 6.18
C SER A 39 -6.98 10.85 5.88
N LYS A 40 -6.95 9.94 4.91
CA LYS A 40 -5.70 9.28 4.50
C LYS A 40 -4.76 10.24 3.79
N ARG A 41 -5.28 11.12 2.92
CA ARG A 41 -4.48 12.16 2.24
C ARG A 41 -3.84 13.11 3.25
N ALA A 42 -4.63 13.60 4.21
CA ALA A 42 -4.14 14.47 5.29
C ALA A 42 -3.04 13.80 6.13
N LEU A 43 -3.22 12.53 6.50
CA LEU A 43 -2.20 11.77 7.22
C LEU A 43 -0.89 11.63 6.42
N LEU A 44 -0.98 11.29 5.13
CA LEU A 44 0.20 11.13 4.29
C LEU A 44 0.93 12.47 4.09
N GLN A 45 0.19 13.57 3.95
CA GLN A 45 0.77 14.91 3.88
C GLN A 45 1.52 15.25 5.18
N ALA A 46 0.88 15.03 6.34
CA ALA A 46 1.50 15.29 7.64
C ALA A 46 2.79 14.48 7.84
N ILE A 47 2.83 13.21 7.38
CA ILE A 47 4.06 12.41 7.44
C ILE A 47 5.12 12.94 6.48
N ALA A 48 4.72 13.39 5.29
CA ALA A 48 5.63 13.98 4.31
C ALA A 48 6.26 15.28 4.82
N ASP A 49 5.50 16.11 5.54
CA ASP A 49 5.99 17.36 6.13
C ASP A 49 6.87 17.12 7.36
N ASN A 50 6.54 16.10 8.17
CA ASN A 50 7.25 15.82 9.43
C ASN A 50 8.57 15.06 9.22
N ALA A 51 8.68 14.24 8.17
CA ALA A 51 9.89 13.46 7.91
C ALA A 51 11.14 14.35 7.71
N PRO A 52 11.12 15.41 6.88
CA PRO A 52 12.23 16.35 6.76
C PRO A 52 12.61 17.04 8.07
N ALA A 53 11.62 17.36 8.92
CA ALA A 53 11.88 17.96 10.24
C ALA A 53 12.67 17.01 11.18
N GLN A 54 12.65 15.71 10.90
CA GLN A 54 13.43 14.69 11.62
C GLN A 54 14.71 14.27 10.87
N GLY A 55 15.07 14.97 9.79
CA GLY A 55 16.26 14.66 8.98
C GLY A 55 16.15 13.35 8.19
N ARG A 56 14.92 12.91 7.87
CA ARG A 56 14.67 11.67 7.11
C ARG A 56 13.71 11.89 5.95
N GLU A 57 13.78 11.01 4.96
CA GLU A 57 12.79 10.96 3.90
C GLU A 57 11.56 10.13 4.32
N PRO A 58 10.36 10.42 3.77
CA PRO A 58 9.20 9.54 3.90
C PRO A 58 9.50 8.18 3.25
N LYS A 59 9.14 7.07 3.92
CA LYS A 59 9.32 5.70 3.38
C LYS A 59 8.36 5.32 2.25
N PHE A 60 7.60 6.29 1.72
CA PHE A 60 6.62 6.09 0.67
C PHE A 60 6.77 7.17 -0.39
N LYS A 61 6.51 6.81 -1.65
CA LYS A 61 6.22 7.77 -2.72
C LYS A 61 4.72 7.94 -2.80
N ALA A 62 4.18 9.00 -2.20
CA ALA A 62 2.78 9.33 -2.34
C ALA A 62 2.60 10.13 -3.63
N ASN A 63 1.83 9.59 -4.56
CA ASN A 63 1.22 10.40 -5.61
C ASN A 63 0.08 11.18 -4.95
N PHE A 64 0.32 12.45 -4.63
CA PHE A 64 -0.71 13.36 -4.15
C PHE A 64 -1.43 13.91 -5.39
N GLU A 65 -2.69 13.55 -5.60
CA GLU A 65 -3.53 14.32 -6.50
C GLU A 65 -3.87 15.65 -5.79
N PRO A 66 -3.74 16.80 -6.47
CA PRO A 66 -4.16 18.08 -5.90
C PRO A 66 -5.67 18.05 -5.60
N ILE A 67 -6.06 18.65 -4.47
CA ILE A 67 -7.46 18.79 -4.05
C ILE A 67 -8.13 19.89 -4.88
#